data_AF-A0A536AL51-F1
#
_entry.id   AF-A0A536AL51-F1
#
_cell.length_a   1.000
_cell.length_b   1.000
_cell.length_c   1.000
_cell.angle_alpha   90.00
_cell.angle_beta   90.00
_cell.angle_gamma   90.00
#
_symmetry.space_group_name_H-M   'P 1'
#
loop_
_entity.id
_entity.type
_entity.pdbx_description
1 polymer ?
#
loop_
_entity_poly.entity_id
_entity_poly.type
_entity_poly.pdbx_seq_one_letter_code
_entity_poly.pdbx_strand_id
1 'polypeptide(L)'
;SGRSIRATADHRLRAFAGWRHVRDLTTGDRLAIARRLPEPKSITEWPSERVGLLGQLIGDGNYIKGAPMRYTTSSEENSRFVAAAAINEFGAKVTRYLEVGNWHQLLISGNGNRWHPAGVNAWLRDLGIFGQRSYQKRVPCDAFRLANKQLAILLRHLWATDGSISVHKGGGGHSVYYATNSIGLAGDVAALLLRFDIVTRTVRVEEAGYLPGYQVHVSGTEAQRRFIELIGTFGPRVEPAAAVMAATAGIVPNTNVDTIPREVFALVRGRMRDREITTREMARLRGTSHSGNGHFTFSPSRPHLATYAVLLEDSALMGLATNDLFWDEVIDVVADGEQLVYDLTVPDTSCWLADGIVSHNSGALEQDADIVIMLWRDREETPAGAPRLINGSVAKNRNGPTGGFQLLFESEQAKFFSKASDEGGPPA
;
A
#
# COMPACT_ATOMS: atom_id res chain seq x y z
N SER A 1 9.72 7.77 3.24
CA SER A 1 9.39 6.56 2.45
C SER A 1 8.96 6.79 1.00
N GLY A 2 8.81 8.03 0.52
CA GLY A 2 8.27 8.32 -0.82
C GLY A 2 6.74 8.33 -0.89
N ARG A 3 6.06 8.20 0.26
CA ARG A 3 4.63 8.47 0.40
C ARG A 3 4.34 9.95 0.31
N SER A 4 3.16 10.28 -0.18
CA SER A 4 2.62 11.63 -0.26
C SER A 4 1.15 11.58 0.10
N ILE A 5 0.65 12.59 0.79
CA ILE A 5 -0.78 12.79 1.04
C ILE A 5 -1.13 14.23 0.68
N ARG A 6 -2.31 14.40 0.11
CA ARG A 6 -2.93 15.70 -0.09
C ARG A 6 -4.13 15.82 0.84
N ALA A 7 -4.15 16.86 1.63
CA ALA A 7 -5.17 17.07 2.64
C ALA A 7 -5.36 18.56 2.90
N THR A 8 -6.49 18.91 3.51
CA THR A 8 -6.75 20.30 3.93
C THR A 8 -5.77 20.71 5.04
N ALA A 9 -5.55 22.01 5.17
CA ALA A 9 -4.71 22.60 6.23
C ALA A 9 -5.14 22.14 7.64
N ASP A 10 -6.43 21.92 7.85
CA ASP A 10 -7.03 21.52 9.12
C ASP A 10 -7.09 20.01 9.34
N HIS A 11 -6.78 19.22 8.31
CA HIS A 11 -6.72 17.77 8.47
C HIS A 11 -5.62 17.40 9.46
N ARG A 12 -5.83 16.32 10.23
CA ARG A 12 -4.93 15.92 11.31
C ARG A 12 -4.24 14.59 11.00
N LEU A 13 -2.92 14.59 11.12
CA LEU A 13 -2.07 13.40 10.94
C LEU A 13 -1.45 13.00 12.27
N ARG A 14 -1.12 11.71 12.42
CA ARG A 14 -0.56 11.18 13.67
C ARG A 14 0.92 11.53 13.80
N ALA A 15 1.26 12.49 14.65
CA ALA A 15 2.62 12.70 15.14
C ALA A 15 2.88 11.90 16.43
N PHE A 16 4.13 11.90 16.92
CA PHE A 16 4.49 11.15 18.13
C PHE A 16 3.74 11.62 19.38
N ALA A 17 3.71 12.94 19.59
CA ALA A 17 3.05 13.56 20.74
C ALA A 17 1.52 13.55 20.66
N GLY A 18 0.94 13.24 19.49
CA GLY A 18 -0.50 13.28 19.28
C GLY A 18 -0.89 13.62 17.85
N TRP A 19 -2.12 14.05 17.66
CA TRP A 19 -2.63 14.53 16.38
C TRP A 19 -2.15 15.95 16.10
N ARG A 20 -1.67 16.21 14.88
CA ARG A 20 -1.18 17.54 14.46
C ARG A 20 -1.84 17.94 13.16
N HIS A 21 -2.23 19.21 13.04
CA HIS A 21 -2.80 19.73 11.81
C HIS A 21 -1.75 19.82 10.71
N VAL A 22 -2.16 19.61 9.45
CA VAL A 22 -1.27 19.69 8.29
C VAL A 22 -0.58 21.06 8.20
N ARG A 23 -1.30 22.15 8.49
CA ARG A 23 -0.73 23.52 8.51
C ARG A 23 0.39 23.73 9.50
N ASP A 24 0.46 22.92 10.55
CA ASP A 24 1.48 23.04 11.58
C ASP A 24 2.70 22.17 11.28
N LEU A 25 2.66 21.32 10.24
CA LEU A 25 3.76 20.42 9.89
C LEU A 25 4.88 21.15 9.17
N THR A 26 6.11 20.74 9.47
CA THR A 26 7.34 21.23 8.85
C THR A 26 8.26 20.08 8.49
N THR A 27 9.20 20.32 7.57
CA THR A 27 10.25 19.36 7.24
C THR A 27 11.01 18.91 8.50
N GLY A 28 11.23 17.60 8.63
CA GLY A 28 11.86 16.97 9.79
C GLY A 28 10.88 16.47 10.86
N ASP A 29 9.61 16.88 10.81
CA ASP A 29 8.57 16.28 11.65
C ASP A 29 8.41 14.79 11.32
N ARG A 30 8.04 13.98 12.33
CA ARG A 30 7.82 12.55 12.16
C ARG A 30 6.36 12.18 12.30
N LEU A 31 5.82 11.53 11.27
CA LEU A 31 4.44 11.06 11.20
C LEU A 31 4.38 9.54 11.24
N ALA A 32 3.31 9.00 11.82
CA ALA A 32 3.07 7.57 11.85
C ALA A 32 2.54 7.10 10.48
N ILE A 33 3.18 6.06 9.95
CA ILE A 33 2.71 5.24 8.84
C ILE A 33 2.53 3.80 9.32
N ALA A 34 1.83 2.99 8.54
CA ALA A 34 1.77 1.55 8.80
C ALA A 34 3.17 0.91 8.62
N ARG A 35 3.67 0.24 9.66
CA ARG A 35 4.87 -0.61 9.58
C ARG A 35 4.53 -1.99 9.00
N ARG A 36 3.36 -2.50 9.37
CA ARG A 36 2.84 -3.80 8.99
C ARG A 36 1.36 -3.70 8.68
N LEU A 37 0.90 -4.46 7.69
CA LEU A 37 -0.52 -4.69 7.45
C LEU A 37 -0.87 -6.15 7.74
N PRO A 38 -1.97 -6.44 8.47
CA PRO A 38 -2.42 -7.80 8.66
C PRO A 38 -3.00 -8.39 7.37
N GLU A 39 -3.16 -9.71 7.38
CA GLU A 39 -3.95 -10.38 6.35
C GLU A 39 -5.42 -9.91 6.38
N PRO A 40 -6.05 -9.66 5.22
CA PRO A 40 -7.46 -9.34 5.15
C PRO A 40 -8.30 -10.39 5.88
N LYS A 41 -9.27 -9.94 6.66
CA LYS A 41 -10.20 -10.84 7.35
C LYS A 41 -11.01 -11.72 6.38
N SER A 42 -11.29 -11.19 5.19
CA SER A 42 -11.92 -11.93 4.08
C SER A 42 -10.92 -12.07 2.95
N ILE A 43 -10.30 -13.25 2.90
CA ILE A 43 -9.37 -13.61 1.83
C ILE A 43 -10.12 -14.11 0.59
N THR A 44 -9.43 -14.04 -0.55
CA THR A 44 -9.80 -14.74 -1.78
C THR A 44 -8.62 -15.62 -2.19
N GLU A 45 -8.91 -16.79 -2.74
CA GLU A 45 -7.90 -17.69 -3.27
C GLU A 45 -8.08 -17.92 -4.77
N TRP A 46 -6.99 -17.81 -5.51
CA TRP A 46 -6.94 -18.11 -6.95
C TRP A 46 -6.04 -19.31 -7.23
N PRO A 47 -6.04 -19.90 -8.42
CA PRO A 47 -4.99 -20.84 -8.80
C PRO A 47 -3.61 -20.16 -8.79
N SER A 48 -2.58 -20.83 -8.27
CA SER A 48 -1.23 -20.26 -8.16
C SER A 48 -0.64 -19.83 -9.50
N GLU A 49 -0.90 -20.58 -10.57
CA GLU A 49 -0.48 -20.22 -11.93
C GLU A 49 -1.13 -18.92 -12.40
N ARG A 50 -2.41 -18.72 -12.08
CA ARG A 50 -3.16 -17.49 -12.39
C ARG A 50 -2.57 -16.27 -11.69
N VAL A 51 -2.20 -16.42 -10.41
CA VAL A 51 -1.59 -15.34 -9.62
C VAL A 51 -0.20 -14.99 -10.17
N GLY A 52 0.62 -16.01 -10.49
CA GLY A 52 1.92 -15.77 -11.11
C GLY A 52 1.80 -15.15 -12.50
N LEU A 53 0.82 -15.58 -13.30
CA LEU A 53 0.55 -15.01 -14.62
C LEU A 53 0.15 -13.54 -14.52
N LEU A 54 -0.65 -13.15 -13.52
CA LEU A 54 -0.97 -11.75 -13.26
C LEU A 54 0.30 -10.93 -13.03
N GLY A 55 1.21 -11.40 -12.18
CA GLY A 55 2.47 -10.70 -11.90
C GLY A 55 3.33 -10.51 -13.16
N GLN A 56 3.49 -11.58 -13.95
CA GLN A 56 4.23 -11.52 -15.21
C GLN A 56 3.59 -10.55 -16.22
N LEU A 57 2.26 -10.58 -16.37
CA LEU A 57 1.56 -9.69 -17.30
C LEU A 57 1.64 -8.23 -16.86
N ILE A 58 1.46 -7.95 -15.56
CA ILE A 58 1.65 -6.59 -15.04
C ILE A 58 3.06 -6.09 -15.33
N GLY A 59 4.10 -6.92 -15.23
CA GLY A 59 5.46 -6.49 -15.62
C GLY A 59 5.64 -6.31 -17.13
N ASP A 60 5.77 -7.44 -17.82
CA ASP A 60 6.24 -7.53 -19.21
C ASP A 60 5.11 -7.78 -20.23
N GLY A 61 3.86 -7.86 -19.77
CA GLY A 61 2.68 -8.04 -20.63
C GLY A 61 2.29 -6.75 -21.36
N ASN A 62 1.84 -6.93 -22.60
CA ASN A 62 1.20 -5.93 -23.43
C ASN A 62 -0.24 -6.36 -23.72
N TYR A 63 -1.19 -5.59 -23.18
CA TYR A 63 -2.63 -5.81 -23.32
C TYR A 63 -3.37 -4.49 -23.62
N ILE A 64 -2.77 -3.64 -24.46
CA ILE A 64 -3.38 -2.37 -24.88
C ILE A 64 -4.58 -2.59 -25.81
N LYS A 65 -5.49 -1.62 -25.84
CA LYS A 65 -6.65 -1.65 -26.74
C LYS A 65 -6.19 -1.62 -28.20
N GLY A 66 -6.72 -2.53 -29.02
CA GLY A 66 -6.47 -2.56 -30.47
C GLY A 66 -5.16 -3.22 -30.90
N ALA A 67 -4.35 -3.73 -29.96
CA ALA A 67 -3.16 -4.52 -30.28
C ALA A 67 -3.31 -5.98 -29.86
N PRO A 68 -2.61 -6.93 -30.51
CA PRO A 68 -2.53 -8.31 -30.05
C PRO A 68 -1.90 -8.39 -28.66
N MET A 69 -2.42 -9.29 -27.81
CA MET A 69 -1.84 -9.52 -26.49
C MET A 69 -0.50 -10.22 -26.61
N ARG A 70 0.55 -9.59 -26.09
CA ARG A 70 1.92 -10.11 -26.16
C ARG A 70 2.58 -10.12 -24.80
N TYR A 71 3.59 -10.95 -24.67
CA TYR A 71 4.51 -10.97 -23.54
C TYR A 71 5.92 -11.10 -24.09
N THR A 72 6.86 -10.29 -23.58
CA THR A 72 8.24 -10.28 -24.07
C THR A 72 9.20 -10.34 -22.90
N THR A 73 10.14 -11.28 -22.91
CA THR A 73 11.11 -11.43 -21.83
C THR A 73 12.42 -12.01 -22.37
N SER A 74 13.53 -11.75 -21.70
CA SER A 74 14.82 -12.39 -22.02
C SER A 74 15.03 -13.71 -21.26
N SER A 75 14.14 -14.08 -20.34
CA SER A 75 14.22 -15.32 -19.56
C SER A 75 13.38 -16.44 -20.17
N GLU A 76 14.03 -17.58 -20.43
CA GLU A 76 13.39 -18.80 -20.86
C GLU A 76 12.36 -19.30 -19.82
N GLU A 77 12.68 -19.26 -18.52
CA GLU A 77 11.77 -19.72 -17.47
C GLU A 77 10.51 -18.86 -17.38
N ASN A 78 10.67 -17.53 -17.45
CA ASN A 78 9.55 -16.60 -17.52
C ASN A 78 8.66 -16.89 -18.74
N SER A 79 9.27 -17.06 -19.92
CA SER A 79 8.55 -17.38 -21.16
C SER A 79 7.79 -18.70 -21.06
N ARG A 80 8.41 -19.76 -20.53
CA ARG A 80 7.76 -21.07 -20.36
C ARG A 80 6.60 -21.01 -19.37
N PHE A 81 6.80 -20.33 -18.25
CA PHE A 81 5.78 -20.18 -17.23
C PHE A 81 4.55 -19.43 -17.77
N VAL A 82 4.74 -18.29 -18.44
CA VAL A 82 3.62 -17.51 -19.01
C VAL A 82 2.86 -18.33 -20.05
N ALA A 83 3.57 -19.06 -20.92
CA ALA A 83 2.94 -19.92 -21.92
C ALA A 83 2.09 -21.01 -21.26
N ALA A 84 2.65 -21.75 -20.30
CA ALA A 84 1.95 -22.82 -19.60
C ALA A 84 0.74 -22.29 -18.82
N ALA A 85 0.91 -21.24 -18.01
CA ALA A 85 -0.18 -20.68 -17.22
C ALA A 85 -1.31 -20.13 -18.09
N ALA A 86 -1.01 -19.46 -19.21
CA ALA A 86 -2.04 -18.98 -20.12
C ALA A 86 -2.83 -20.13 -20.79
N ILE A 87 -2.17 -21.24 -21.11
CA ILE A 87 -2.82 -22.44 -21.68
C ILE A 87 -3.67 -23.13 -20.61
N ASN A 88 -3.09 -23.43 -19.44
CA ASN A 88 -3.72 -24.23 -18.40
C ASN A 88 -4.92 -23.52 -17.76
N GLU A 89 -4.78 -22.22 -17.45
CA GLU A 89 -5.81 -21.49 -16.72
C GLU A 89 -6.91 -20.91 -17.61
N PHE A 90 -6.59 -20.63 -18.88
CA PHE A 90 -7.48 -19.88 -19.77
C PHE A 90 -7.75 -20.55 -21.11
N GLY A 91 -7.16 -21.73 -21.36
CA GLY A 91 -7.25 -22.39 -22.67
C GLY A 91 -6.69 -21.55 -23.81
N ALA A 92 -5.78 -20.61 -23.52
CA ALA A 92 -5.25 -19.70 -24.52
C ALA A 92 -4.39 -20.44 -25.54
N LYS A 93 -4.34 -19.93 -26.77
CA LYS A 93 -3.38 -20.39 -27.79
C LYS A 93 -2.14 -19.52 -27.74
N VAL A 94 -1.01 -20.09 -27.36
CA VAL A 94 0.26 -19.36 -27.23
C VAL A 94 1.19 -19.70 -28.38
N THR A 95 1.56 -18.70 -29.18
CA THR A 95 2.59 -18.83 -30.21
C THR A 95 3.88 -18.19 -29.71
N ARG A 96 4.98 -18.95 -29.75
CA ARG A 96 6.30 -18.49 -29.33
C ARG A 96 7.15 -18.15 -30.55
N TYR A 97 7.73 -16.95 -30.56
CA TYR A 97 8.70 -16.50 -31.56
C TYR A 97 10.09 -16.51 -30.91
N LEU A 98 10.98 -17.35 -31.46
CA LEU A 98 12.31 -17.60 -30.89
C LEU A 98 13.41 -16.67 -31.44
N GLU A 99 13.11 -15.86 -32.47
CA GLU A 99 14.12 -15.10 -33.24
C GLU A 99 13.90 -13.59 -33.22
N VAL A 100 13.63 -13.00 -32.05
CA VAL A 100 13.61 -11.53 -31.88
C VAL A 100 14.84 -11.10 -31.07
N GLY A 101 16.03 -11.33 -31.62
CA GLY A 101 17.30 -11.12 -30.92
C GLY A 101 17.42 -12.01 -29.67
N ASN A 102 17.83 -11.44 -28.54
CA ASN A 102 17.94 -12.15 -27.25
C ASN A 102 16.60 -12.25 -26.48
N TRP A 103 15.47 -12.02 -27.14
CA TRP A 103 14.16 -11.94 -26.49
C TRP A 103 13.23 -13.07 -26.96
N HIS A 104 12.53 -13.65 -26.00
CA HIS A 104 11.38 -14.51 -26.26
C HIS A 104 10.13 -13.66 -26.35
N GLN A 105 9.44 -13.73 -27.49
CA GLN A 105 8.14 -13.09 -27.65
C GLN A 105 7.03 -14.13 -27.73
N LEU A 106 6.00 -13.96 -26.91
CA LEU A 106 4.78 -14.75 -26.94
C LEU A 106 3.64 -13.93 -27.50
N LEU A 107 2.87 -14.52 -28.41
CA LEU A 107 1.55 -14.06 -28.80
C LEU A 107 0.51 -14.92 -28.08
N ILE A 108 -0.31 -14.29 -27.24
CA ILE A 108 -1.40 -14.95 -26.52
C ILE A 108 -2.69 -14.68 -27.29
N SER A 109 -3.22 -15.72 -27.92
CA SER A 109 -4.40 -15.68 -28.79
C SER A 109 -5.51 -16.60 -28.27
N GLY A 110 -6.65 -16.63 -28.96
CA GLY A 110 -7.86 -17.31 -28.45
C GLY A 110 -8.62 -16.50 -27.39
N ASN A 111 -8.31 -15.22 -27.25
CA ASN A 111 -8.82 -14.31 -26.22
C ASN A 111 -10.13 -13.60 -26.60
N GLY A 112 -10.89 -14.16 -27.53
CA GLY A 112 -12.10 -13.55 -28.07
C GLY A 112 -11.83 -12.24 -28.84
N ASN A 113 -12.82 -11.36 -28.89
CA ASN A 113 -12.74 -10.06 -29.57
C ASN A 113 -13.25 -8.91 -28.69
N ARG A 114 -13.38 -7.71 -29.27
CA ARG A 114 -13.85 -6.51 -28.54
C ARG A 114 -15.24 -6.67 -27.94
N TRP A 115 -16.14 -7.35 -28.63
CA TRP A 115 -17.56 -7.50 -28.28
C TRP A 115 -17.81 -8.76 -27.44
N HIS A 116 -17.02 -9.80 -27.69
CA HIS A 116 -17.10 -11.08 -27.00
C HIS A 116 -15.70 -11.43 -26.46
N PRO A 117 -15.26 -10.79 -25.36
CA PRO A 117 -13.97 -11.10 -24.76
C PRO A 117 -13.98 -12.51 -24.19
N ALA A 118 -12.85 -13.21 -24.28
CA ALA A 118 -12.68 -14.56 -23.73
C ALA A 118 -11.26 -14.74 -23.16
N GLY A 119 -11.04 -15.85 -22.44
CA GLY A 119 -9.73 -16.23 -21.91
C GLY A 119 -9.08 -15.12 -21.08
N VAL A 120 -7.81 -14.84 -21.38
CA VAL A 120 -7.01 -13.84 -20.66
C VAL A 120 -7.57 -12.43 -20.84
N ASN A 121 -8.14 -12.10 -22.01
CA ASN A 121 -8.71 -10.76 -22.26
C ASN A 121 -9.98 -10.50 -21.44
N ALA A 122 -10.88 -11.48 -21.32
CA ALA A 122 -12.05 -11.36 -20.43
C ALA A 122 -11.60 -11.15 -18.98
N TRP A 123 -10.69 -12.00 -18.52
CA TRP A 123 -10.18 -11.92 -17.15
C TRP A 123 -9.52 -10.57 -16.82
N LEU A 124 -8.67 -10.02 -17.70
CA LEU A 124 -8.06 -8.71 -17.47
C LEU A 124 -9.08 -7.55 -17.50
N ARG A 125 -10.21 -7.72 -18.21
CA ARG A 125 -11.31 -6.73 -18.22
C ARG A 125 -12.12 -6.79 -16.94
N ASP A 126 -12.40 -8.00 -16.45
CA ASP A 126 -13.10 -8.22 -15.18
C ASP A 126 -12.29 -7.63 -14.02
N LEU A 127 -10.96 -7.79 -14.06
CA LEU A 127 -10.03 -7.16 -13.12
C LEU A 127 -9.87 -5.63 -13.30
N GLY A 128 -10.44 -5.05 -14.36
CA GLY A 128 -10.36 -3.62 -14.65
C GLY A 128 -9.00 -3.10 -15.12
N ILE A 129 -8.06 -3.99 -15.49
CA ILE A 129 -6.69 -3.61 -15.87
C ILE A 129 -6.41 -3.69 -17.38
N PHE A 130 -7.33 -4.26 -18.17
CA PHE A 130 -7.17 -4.32 -19.62
C PHE A 130 -7.03 -2.93 -20.27
N GLY A 131 -6.09 -2.79 -21.21
CA GLY A 131 -5.87 -1.54 -21.93
C GLY A 131 -4.89 -0.57 -21.28
N GLN A 132 -4.32 -0.88 -20.12
CA GLN A 132 -3.36 0.01 -19.44
C GLN A 132 -2.02 0.09 -20.21
N ARG A 133 -1.47 1.31 -20.29
CA ARG A 133 -0.07 1.55 -20.67
C ARG A 133 0.85 1.36 -19.46
N SER A 134 2.17 1.27 -19.68
CA SER A 134 3.16 1.03 -18.62
C SER A 134 3.02 1.97 -17.41
N TYR A 135 2.82 3.27 -17.63
CA TYR A 135 2.64 4.28 -16.58
C TYR A 135 1.24 4.28 -15.93
N GLN A 136 0.30 3.49 -16.45
CA GLN A 136 -1.06 3.33 -15.93
C GLN A 136 -1.27 1.98 -15.23
N LYS A 137 -0.28 1.08 -15.30
CA LYS A 137 -0.39 -0.25 -14.71
C LYS A 137 -0.65 -0.14 -13.22
N ARG A 138 -1.50 -1.03 -12.70
CA ARG A 138 -1.87 -1.14 -11.28
C ARG A 138 -2.00 -2.60 -10.90
N VAL A 139 -1.85 -2.90 -9.62
CA VAL A 139 -2.34 -4.17 -9.08
C VAL A 139 -3.87 -4.06 -8.99
N PRO A 140 -4.66 -5.02 -9.53
CA PRO A 140 -6.11 -4.99 -9.43
C PRO A 140 -6.57 -5.10 -7.97
N CYS A 141 -7.67 -4.42 -7.62
CA CYS A 141 -8.20 -4.39 -6.25
C CYS A 141 -8.43 -5.80 -5.66
N ASP A 142 -8.89 -6.75 -6.48
CA ASP A 142 -9.12 -8.12 -6.04
C ASP A 142 -7.84 -8.82 -5.57
N ALA A 143 -6.68 -8.49 -6.14
CA ALA A 143 -5.41 -9.07 -5.73
C ALA A 143 -4.96 -8.60 -4.32
N PHE A 144 -5.45 -7.45 -3.84
CA PHE A 144 -5.21 -7.02 -2.45
C PHE A 144 -5.94 -7.90 -1.41
N ARG A 145 -6.95 -8.67 -1.85
CA ARG A 145 -7.67 -9.63 -1.00
C ARG A 145 -7.02 -11.01 -0.95
N LEU A 146 -5.95 -11.24 -1.72
CA LEU A 146 -5.25 -12.52 -1.71
C LEU A 146 -4.66 -12.84 -0.34
N ALA A 147 -4.67 -14.13 0.00
CA ALA A 147 -3.91 -14.65 1.12
C ALA A 147 -2.40 -14.36 0.92
N ASN A 148 -1.65 -14.21 2.02
CA ASN A 148 -0.23 -13.88 2.05
C ASN A 148 0.60 -14.84 1.19
N LYS A 149 0.27 -16.14 1.23
CA LYS A 149 0.95 -17.17 0.41
C LYS A 149 0.83 -16.88 -1.09
N GLN A 150 -0.30 -16.38 -1.54
CA GLN A 150 -0.53 -16.05 -2.95
C GLN A 150 0.00 -14.67 -3.30
N LEU A 151 -0.10 -13.73 -2.37
CA LEU A 151 0.50 -12.42 -2.56
C LEU A 151 2.03 -12.51 -2.71
N ALA A 152 2.67 -13.44 -2.01
CA ALA A 152 4.08 -13.78 -2.21
C ALA A 152 4.34 -14.27 -3.64
N ILE A 153 3.47 -15.12 -4.21
CA ILE A 153 3.58 -15.56 -5.62
C ILE A 153 3.47 -14.36 -6.57
N LEU A 154 2.49 -13.46 -6.34
CA LEU A 154 2.32 -12.27 -7.17
C LEU A 154 3.58 -11.39 -7.17
N LEU A 155 4.07 -11.04 -5.97
CA LEU A 155 5.26 -10.20 -5.81
C LEU A 155 6.51 -10.87 -6.37
N ARG A 156 6.66 -12.18 -6.20
CA ARG A 156 7.77 -12.97 -6.78
C ARG A 156 7.81 -12.88 -8.30
N HIS A 157 6.65 -13.01 -8.95
CA HIS A 157 6.54 -12.92 -10.40
C HIS A 157 6.61 -11.48 -10.94
N LEU A 158 6.16 -10.48 -10.18
CA LEU A 158 6.43 -9.07 -10.49
C LEU A 158 7.94 -8.78 -10.45
N TRP A 159 8.65 -9.28 -9.43
CA TRP A 159 10.11 -9.09 -9.35
C TRP A 159 10.87 -9.82 -10.47
N ALA A 160 10.31 -10.92 -10.99
CA ALA A 160 10.90 -11.67 -12.09
C ALA A 160 10.94 -10.89 -13.41
N THR A 161 10.15 -9.82 -13.55
CA THR A 161 10.18 -8.90 -14.70
C THR A 161 11.14 -7.74 -14.39
N ASP A 162 10.63 -6.67 -13.77
CA ASP A 162 11.26 -5.37 -13.58
C ASP A 162 11.90 -5.22 -12.19
N GLY A 163 11.99 -6.31 -11.44
CA GLY A 163 12.76 -6.37 -10.21
C GLY A 163 14.26 -6.39 -10.48
N SER A 164 15.04 -5.86 -9.55
CA SER A 164 16.50 -5.93 -9.57
C SER A 164 16.97 -6.46 -8.23
N ILE A 165 17.90 -7.41 -8.29
CA ILE A 165 18.61 -7.95 -7.13
C ILE A 165 20.08 -7.99 -7.51
N SER A 166 20.93 -7.29 -6.77
CA SER A 166 22.37 -7.26 -7.03
C SER A 166 23.21 -7.11 -5.78
N VAL A 167 24.35 -7.78 -5.79
CA VAL A 167 25.37 -7.69 -4.74
C VAL A 167 26.39 -6.63 -5.16
N HIS A 168 26.52 -5.56 -4.37
CA HIS A 168 27.59 -4.57 -4.55
C HIS A 168 28.81 -4.92 -3.70
N LYS A 169 30.01 -4.74 -4.27
CA LYS A 169 31.27 -4.89 -3.54
C LYS A 169 31.61 -3.57 -2.83
N GLY A 170 31.84 -3.64 -1.51
CA GLY A 170 32.26 -2.51 -0.68
C GLY A 170 31.08 -1.67 -0.17
N GLY A 171 30.87 -1.65 1.16
CA GLY A 171 30.18 -0.66 2.00
C GLY A 171 28.74 -0.18 1.68
N GLY A 172 28.33 -0.10 0.42
CA GLY A 172 27.10 0.57 -0.06
C GLY A 172 25.81 -0.25 0.01
N GLY A 173 25.85 -1.45 0.58
CA GLY A 173 24.69 -2.35 0.70
C GLY A 173 24.31 -3.04 -0.62
N HIS A 174 23.66 -4.19 -0.51
CA HIS A 174 23.07 -4.87 -1.66
C HIS A 174 21.82 -4.14 -2.14
N SER A 175 21.48 -4.27 -3.42
CA SER A 175 20.34 -3.57 -4.01
C SER A 175 19.23 -4.56 -4.31
N VAL A 176 18.05 -4.31 -3.75
CA VAL A 176 16.81 -5.04 -4.00
C VAL A 176 15.74 -3.99 -4.24
N TYR A 177 15.27 -3.84 -5.48
CA TYR A 177 14.21 -2.89 -5.81
C TYR A 177 13.34 -3.38 -6.96
N TYR A 178 12.14 -2.81 -7.08
CA TYR A 178 11.26 -2.97 -8.24
C TYR A 178 11.15 -1.65 -8.99
N ALA A 179 11.36 -1.66 -10.30
CA ALA A 179 11.25 -0.48 -11.14
C ALA A 179 9.94 -0.45 -11.92
N THR A 180 9.34 0.74 -12.03
CA THR A 180 8.15 0.94 -12.85
C THR A 180 8.00 2.42 -13.24
N ASN A 181 7.33 2.69 -14.36
CA ASN A 181 6.96 4.07 -14.73
C ASN A 181 5.57 4.46 -14.22
N SER A 182 4.88 3.56 -13.49
CA SER A 182 3.59 3.83 -12.86
C SER A 182 3.79 4.14 -11.38
N ILE A 183 3.58 5.40 -11.00
CA ILE A 183 3.55 5.80 -9.58
C ILE A 183 2.50 5.01 -8.79
N GLY A 184 1.37 4.68 -9.43
CA GLY A 184 0.32 3.87 -8.84
C GLY A 184 0.77 2.44 -8.56
N LEU A 185 1.48 1.80 -9.51
CA LEU A 185 2.04 0.46 -9.30
C LEU A 185 3.12 0.46 -8.23
N ALA A 186 3.97 1.49 -8.20
CA ALA A 186 4.99 1.65 -7.15
C ALA A 186 4.33 1.74 -5.76
N GLY A 187 3.25 2.51 -5.64
CA GLY A 187 2.44 2.61 -4.42
C GLY A 187 1.78 1.28 -4.05
N ASP A 188 1.19 0.57 -5.01
CA ASP A 188 0.58 -0.74 -4.81
C ASP A 188 1.61 -1.74 -4.28
N VAL A 189 2.77 -1.86 -4.93
CA VAL A 189 3.85 -2.77 -4.52
C VAL A 189 4.36 -2.42 -3.11
N ALA A 190 4.56 -1.13 -2.82
CA ALA A 190 4.95 -0.68 -1.48
C ALA A 190 3.91 -1.05 -0.42
N ALA A 191 2.61 -0.91 -0.72
CA ALA A 191 1.53 -1.28 0.19
C ALA A 191 1.45 -2.80 0.41
N LEU A 192 1.61 -3.59 -0.65
CA LEU A 192 1.61 -5.05 -0.56
C LEU A 192 2.80 -5.58 0.26
N LEU A 193 3.97 -4.95 0.16
CA LEU A 193 5.14 -5.33 0.95
C LEU A 193 4.97 -5.12 2.47
N LEU A 194 4.08 -4.21 2.90
CA LEU A 194 3.71 -4.06 4.31
C LEU A 194 3.06 -5.32 4.90
N ARG A 195 2.43 -6.18 4.09
CA ARG A 195 1.88 -7.48 4.52
C ARG A 195 2.97 -8.43 5.02
N PHE A 196 4.20 -8.19 4.60
CA PHE A 196 5.39 -8.97 4.94
C PHE A 196 6.32 -8.20 5.88
N ASP A 197 5.85 -7.15 6.58
CA ASP A 197 6.66 -6.32 7.48
C ASP A 197 7.90 -5.73 6.76
N ILE A 198 7.72 -5.31 5.51
CA ILE A 198 8.74 -4.66 4.68
C ILE A 198 8.28 -3.24 4.37
N VAL A 199 8.82 -2.27 5.10
CA VAL A 199 8.65 -0.84 4.80
C VAL A 199 9.65 -0.44 3.72
N THR A 200 9.14 0.01 2.58
CA THR A 200 9.98 0.36 1.42
C THR A 200 10.30 1.85 1.35
N ARG A 201 11.31 2.18 0.54
CA ARG A 201 11.61 3.55 0.10
C ARG A 201 11.37 3.66 -1.40
N THR A 202 10.44 4.50 -1.81
CA THR A 202 10.26 4.82 -3.23
C THR A 202 11.16 6.00 -3.64
N VAL A 203 11.93 5.82 -4.70
CA VAL A 203 12.80 6.85 -5.30
C VAL A 203 12.31 7.15 -6.70
N ARG A 204 12.09 8.43 -7.02
CA ARG A 204 11.81 8.90 -8.38
C ARG A 204 13.14 9.07 -9.12
N VAL A 205 13.21 8.52 -10.33
CA VAL A 205 14.38 8.59 -11.20
C VAL A 205 13.96 9.29 -12.49
N GLU A 206 14.72 10.30 -12.89
CA GLU A 206 14.48 11.04 -14.13
C GLU A 206 15.61 10.76 -15.11
N GLU A 207 15.24 10.41 -16.33
CA GLU A 207 16.17 10.19 -17.44
C GLU A 207 15.70 11.02 -18.63
N ALA A 208 16.62 11.79 -19.21
CA ALA A 208 16.29 12.70 -20.30
C ALA A 208 15.72 11.94 -21.51
N GLY A 209 14.55 12.36 -21.98
CA GLY A 209 13.85 11.72 -23.10
C GLY A 209 12.92 10.57 -22.72
N TYR A 210 12.83 10.21 -21.43
CA TYR A 210 11.94 9.17 -20.92
C TYR A 210 10.94 9.71 -19.90
N LEU A 211 9.84 8.99 -19.71
CA LEU A 211 8.94 9.23 -18.58
C LEU A 211 9.67 8.95 -17.26
N PRO A 212 9.33 9.66 -16.16
CA PRO A 212 9.93 9.40 -14.87
C PRO A 212 9.67 7.95 -14.42
N GLY A 213 10.73 7.31 -13.93
CA GLY A 213 10.70 6.00 -13.31
C GLY A 213 10.57 6.10 -11.79
N TYR A 214 10.06 5.04 -11.18
CA TYR A 214 9.92 4.89 -9.74
C TYR A 214 10.54 3.56 -9.33
N GLN A 215 11.47 3.61 -8.38
CA GLN A 215 12.12 2.44 -7.82
C GLN A 215 11.66 2.22 -6.39
N VAL A 216 11.01 1.09 -6.12
CA VAL A 216 10.57 0.68 -4.78
C VAL A 216 11.68 -0.15 -4.15
N HIS A 217 12.48 0.47 -3.28
CA HIS A 217 13.64 -0.15 -2.64
C HIS A 217 13.25 -0.92 -1.37
N VAL A 218 13.73 -2.16 -1.28
CA VAL A 218 13.79 -2.96 -0.06
C VAL A 218 15.17 -2.73 0.56
N SER A 219 15.22 -1.80 1.52
CA SER A 219 16.47 -1.35 2.12
C SER A 219 16.71 -1.99 3.48
N GLY A 220 17.98 -2.28 3.77
CA GLY A 220 18.41 -2.88 5.02
C GLY A 220 18.41 -4.40 4.98
N THR A 221 19.42 -4.99 5.61
CA THR A 221 19.70 -6.43 5.56
C THR A 221 18.52 -7.28 6.04
N GLU A 222 17.84 -6.86 7.11
CA GLU A 222 16.68 -7.59 7.65
C GLU A 222 15.53 -7.67 6.65
N ALA A 223 15.15 -6.53 6.06
CA ALA A 223 14.07 -6.48 5.07
C ALA A 223 14.43 -7.23 3.78
N GLN A 224 15.69 -7.17 3.35
CA GLN A 224 16.18 -7.89 2.17
C GLN A 224 16.13 -9.41 2.37
N ARG A 225 16.60 -9.92 3.52
CA ARG A 225 16.47 -11.35 3.84
C ARG A 225 15.02 -11.77 3.93
N ARG A 226 14.18 -10.98 4.64
CA ARG A 226 12.75 -11.24 4.76
C ARG A 226 12.05 -11.30 3.40
N PHE A 227 12.39 -10.40 2.48
CA PHE A 227 11.89 -10.45 1.10
C PHE A 227 12.24 -11.79 0.44
N ILE A 228 13.51 -12.17 0.45
CA ILE A 228 13.97 -13.38 -0.22
C ILE A 228 13.38 -14.65 0.43
N GLU A 229 13.24 -14.67 1.76
CA GLU A 229 12.71 -15.81 2.51
C GLU A 229 11.19 -15.98 2.36
N LEU A 230 10.42 -14.88 2.45
CA LEU A 230 8.95 -14.95 2.48
C LEU A 230 8.30 -14.85 1.10
N ILE A 231 8.87 -14.03 0.20
CA ILE A 231 8.34 -13.81 -1.15
C ILE A 231 9.01 -14.78 -2.12
N GLY A 232 10.32 -14.98 -1.97
CA GLY A 232 11.11 -15.81 -2.87
C GLY A 232 11.42 -15.10 -4.19
N THR A 233 12.09 -15.83 -5.07
CA THR A 233 12.51 -15.33 -6.38
C THR A 233 12.21 -16.34 -7.48
N PHE A 234 12.15 -15.86 -8.72
CA PHE A 234 11.83 -16.68 -9.89
C PHE A 234 12.68 -16.25 -11.09
N GLY A 235 12.99 -17.21 -11.96
CA GLY A 235 13.78 -17.02 -13.19
C GLY A 235 15.10 -16.29 -12.92
N PRO A 236 15.37 -15.15 -13.59
CA PRO A 236 16.66 -14.46 -13.54
C PRO A 236 17.00 -13.84 -12.17
N ARG A 237 16.09 -13.90 -11.20
CA ARG A 237 16.29 -13.34 -9.85
C ARG A 237 16.79 -14.36 -8.83
N VAL A 238 16.78 -15.65 -9.17
CA VAL A 238 17.14 -16.74 -8.24
C VAL A 238 18.60 -16.69 -7.83
N GLU A 239 19.52 -16.68 -8.80
CA GLU A 239 20.97 -16.67 -8.52
C GLU A 239 21.42 -15.39 -7.79
N PRO A 240 21.03 -14.17 -8.22
CA PRO A 240 21.38 -12.96 -7.47
C PRO A 240 20.83 -12.93 -6.04
N ALA A 241 19.64 -13.49 -5.79
CA ALA A 241 19.09 -13.57 -4.45
C ALA A 241 19.87 -14.53 -3.55
N ALA A 242 20.28 -15.68 -4.07
CA ALA A 242 21.18 -16.59 -3.34
C ALA A 242 22.50 -15.89 -2.97
N ALA A 243 23.05 -15.09 -3.89
CA ALA A 243 24.26 -14.30 -3.64
C ALA A 243 24.04 -13.23 -2.54
N VAL A 244 22.90 -12.55 -2.52
CA VAL A 244 22.54 -11.60 -1.44
C VAL A 244 22.39 -12.31 -0.09
N MET A 245 21.72 -13.47 -0.05
CA MET A 245 21.59 -14.26 1.19
C MET A 245 22.96 -14.69 1.72
N ALA A 246 23.83 -15.21 0.85
CA ALA A 246 25.18 -15.62 1.23
C ALA A 246 26.03 -14.42 1.72
N ALA A 247 26.00 -13.30 0.99
CA ALA A 247 26.76 -12.10 1.34
C ALA A 247 26.27 -11.47 2.65
N THR A 248 24.99 -11.64 2.98
CA THR A 248 24.44 -11.07 4.20
C THR A 248 24.52 -11.99 5.40
N ALA A 249 24.64 -13.31 5.30
CA ALA A 249 24.44 -14.27 6.41
C ALA A 249 25.06 -13.88 7.77
N GLY A 250 26.28 -13.32 7.81
CA GLY A 250 26.97 -12.90 9.04
C GLY A 250 26.77 -11.43 9.48
N ILE A 251 26.00 -10.64 8.73
CA ILE A 251 25.80 -9.22 9.00
C ILE A 251 24.72 -9.03 10.08
N VAL A 252 25.05 -8.32 11.14
CA VAL A 252 24.08 -7.81 12.12
C VAL A 252 23.32 -6.65 11.47
N PRO A 253 21.98 -6.74 11.31
CA PRO A 253 21.21 -5.68 10.67
C PRO A 253 21.33 -4.34 11.43
N ASN A 254 21.43 -3.25 10.67
CA ASN A 254 21.39 -1.91 11.23
C ASN A 254 19.94 -1.51 11.55
N THR A 255 19.70 -0.99 12.75
CA THR A 255 18.36 -0.61 13.25
C THR A 255 18.08 0.90 13.19
N ASN A 256 18.89 1.66 12.45
CA ASN A 256 18.82 3.13 12.41
C ASN A 256 17.67 3.72 11.56
N VAL A 257 16.91 2.90 10.84
CA VAL A 257 15.79 3.37 10.00
C VAL A 257 14.48 3.37 10.79
N ASP A 258 14.10 2.22 11.34
CA ASP A 258 12.89 2.08 12.16
C ASP A 258 13.17 2.46 13.62
N THR A 259 13.26 3.76 13.84
CA THR A 259 13.50 4.37 15.15
C THR A 259 12.23 5.01 15.70
N ILE A 260 12.16 5.12 17.02
CA ILE A 260 11.12 5.86 17.72
C ILE A 260 11.59 7.31 17.90
N PRO A 261 10.72 8.32 17.70
CA PRO A 261 11.06 9.72 17.92
C PRO A 261 11.66 9.97 19.32
N ARG A 262 12.72 10.79 19.38
CA ARG A 262 13.52 11.06 20.59
C ARG A 262 12.69 11.52 21.79
N GLU A 263 11.53 12.10 21.53
CA GLU A 263 10.55 12.57 22.51
C GLU A 263 10.12 11.45 23.47
N VAL A 264 10.22 10.18 23.05
CA VAL A 264 9.98 9.01 23.91
C VAL A 264 10.83 9.02 25.19
N PHE A 265 12.03 9.63 25.14
CA PHE A 265 12.89 9.70 26.31
C PHE A 265 12.33 10.60 27.43
N ALA A 266 11.38 11.48 27.14
CA ALA A 266 10.65 12.18 28.19
C ALA A 266 9.80 11.22 29.03
N LEU A 267 9.16 10.24 28.39
CA LEU A 267 8.40 9.17 29.07
C LEU A 267 9.33 8.27 29.89
N VAL A 268 10.46 7.87 29.29
CA VAL A 268 11.50 7.08 29.98
C VAL A 268 11.99 7.80 31.23
N ARG A 269 12.34 9.08 31.14
CA ARG A 269 12.79 9.87 32.30
C ARG A 269 11.71 10.02 33.36
N GLY A 270 10.45 10.19 32.95
CA GLY A 270 9.31 10.19 33.88
C GLY A 270 9.26 8.91 34.71
N ARG A 271 9.32 7.76 34.04
CA ARG A 271 9.30 6.44 34.70
C ARG A 271 10.52 6.12 35.53
N MET A 272 11.70 6.55 35.07
CA MET A 272 12.91 6.46 35.88
C MET A 272 12.75 7.20 37.21
N ARG A 273 12.16 8.41 37.20
CA ARG A 273 11.89 9.17 38.42
C ARG A 273 10.86 8.47 39.31
N ASP A 274 9.77 7.95 38.73
CA ASP A 274 8.72 7.25 39.47
C ASP A 274 9.27 5.99 40.19
N ARG A 275 10.32 5.38 39.64
CA ARG A 275 11.01 4.21 40.22
C ARG A 275 12.29 4.55 40.99
N GLU A 276 12.60 5.83 41.18
CA GLU A 276 13.82 6.32 41.84
C GLU A 276 15.13 5.83 41.20
N ILE A 277 15.10 5.52 39.90
CA ILE A 277 16.27 5.04 39.15
C ILE A 277 17.03 6.22 38.55
N THR A 278 18.28 6.39 38.97
CA THR A 278 19.16 7.43 38.43
C THR A 278 19.67 7.07 37.03
N THR A 279 20.16 8.07 36.28
CA THR A 279 20.80 7.84 34.97
C THR A 279 22.05 6.98 35.05
N ARG A 280 22.80 7.07 36.15
CA ARG A 280 23.96 6.21 36.42
C ARG A 280 23.52 4.77 36.67
N GLU A 281 22.48 4.59 37.48
CA GLU A 281 21.94 3.26 37.77
C GLU A 281 21.35 2.62 36.51
N MET A 282 20.63 3.38 35.69
CA MET A 282 20.12 2.91 34.40
C MET A 282 21.22 2.50 33.43
N ALA A 283 22.31 3.27 33.36
CA ALA A 283 23.47 2.90 32.54
C ALA A 283 24.08 1.56 33.02
N ARG A 284 24.18 1.36 34.35
CA ARG A 284 24.63 0.11 34.98
C ARG A 284 23.72 -1.06 34.65
N LEU A 285 22.41 -0.90 34.83
CA LEU A 285 21.40 -1.93 34.53
C LEU A 285 21.40 -2.35 33.06
N ARG A 286 21.69 -1.42 32.15
CA ARG A 286 21.80 -1.69 30.71
C ARG A 286 23.17 -2.22 30.27
N GLY A 287 24.16 -2.28 31.17
CA GLY A 287 25.53 -2.66 30.81
C GLY A 287 26.21 -1.68 29.86
N THR A 288 25.85 -0.39 29.94
CA THR A 288 26.39 0.67 29.07
C THR A 288 27.24 1.67 29.86
N SER A 289 28.22 2.29 29.19
CA SER A 289 29.02 3.36 29.79
C SER A 289 28.12 4.55 30.17
N HIS A 290 28.37 5.14 31.34
CA HIS A 290 27.68 6.36 31.72
C HIS A 290 28.16 7.54 30.85
N SER A 291 27.28 8.10 30.02
CA SER A 291 27.56 9.23 29.14
C SER A 291 26.69 10.45 29.46
N GLY A 292 26.21 10.56 30.70
CA GLY A 292 25.33 11.64 31.13
C GLY A 292 24.06 11.74 30.27
N ASN A 293 23.81 12.92 29.69
CA ASN A 293 22.66 13.18 28.82
C ASN A 293 22.78 12.59 27.42
N GLY A 294 23.96 12.09 27.00
CA GLY A 294 24.16 11.50 25.67
C GLY A 294 23.21 10.35 25.37
N HIS A 295 22.79 9.62 26.41
CA HIS A 295 21.80 8.53 26.35
C HIS A 295 20.41 8.93 25.81
N PHE A 296 20.08 10.22 25.75
CA PHE A 296 18.72 10.69 25.43
C PHE A 296 18.65 11.66 24.23
N THR A 297 19.72 11.79 23.45
CA THR A 297 19.85 12.81 22.39
C THR A 297 19.56 12.28 20.97
N PHE A 298 19.26 10.99 20.83
CA PHE A 298 19.00 10.33 19.55
C PHE A 298 17.58 9.73 19.49
N SER A 299 17.17 9.26 18.33
CA SER A 299 15.93 8.47 18.17
C SER A 299 16.26 6.99 18.42
N PRO A 300 15.79 6.36 19.51
CA PRO A 300 16.15 4.98 19.82
C PRO A 300 15.52 3.99 18.83
N SER A 301 16.24 2.92 18.50
CA SER A 301 15.63 1.78 17.81
C SER A 301 14.64 1.06 18.73
N ARG A 302 13.73 0.27 18.14
CA ARG A 302 12.76 -0.52 18.92
C ARG A 302 13.40 -1.46 19.94
N PRO A 303 14.43 -2.26 19.61
CA PRO A 303 15.08 -3.10 20.60
C PRO A 303 15.70 -2.28 21.73
N HIS A 304 16.24 -1.10 21.40
CA HIS A 304 16.80 -0.18 22.40
C HIS A 304 15.71 0.29 23.38
N LEU A 305 14.56 0.77 22.88
CA LEU A 305 13.45 1.20 23.73
C LEU A 305 12.87 0.02 24.55
N ALA A 306 12.79 -1.18 23.97
CA ALA A 306 12.37 -2.38 24.67
C ALA A 306 13.26 -2.70 25.89
N THR A 307 14.59 -2.45 25.82
CA THR A 307 15.44 -2.61 27.01
C THR A 307 15.05 -1.68 28.15
N TYR A 308 14.68 -0.42 27.87
CA TYR A 308 14.16 0.48 28.88
C TYR A 308 12.82 -0.01 29.43
N ALA A 309 11.91 -0.45 28.56
CA ALA A 309 10.60 -0.94 28.96
C ALA A 309 10.69 -2.13 29.92
N VAL A 310 11.61 -3.08 29.68
CA VAL A 310 11.85 -4.23 30.57
C VAL A 310 12.40 -3.76 31.93
N LEU A 311 13.46 -2.96 31.93
CA LEU A 311 14.11 -2.50 33.16
C LEU A 311 13.22 -1.58 34.00
N LEU A 312 12.31 -0.85 33.34
CA LEU A 312 11.35 0.03 33.99
C LEU A 312 10.01 -0.65 34.26
N GLU A 313 9.82 -1.91 33.85
CA GLU A 313 8.55 -2.66 33.98
C GLU A 313 7.34 -1.86 33.45
N ASP A 314 7.53 -1.16 32.34
CA ASP A 314 6.52 -0.27 31.77
C ASP A 314 5.92 -0.88 30.50
N SER A 315 4.66 -1.28 30.59
CA SER A 315 3.91 -1.89 29.48
C SER A 315 3.60 -0.89 28.35
N ALA A 316 3.50 0.41 28.63
CA ALA A 316 3.26 1.43 27.62
C ALA A 316 4.52 1.69 26.77
N LEU A 317 5.70 1.74 27.40
CA LEU A 317 6.99 1.80 26.69
C LEU A 317 7.22 0.54 25.87
N MET A 318 6.83 -0.64 26.39
CA MET A 318 6.88 -1.89 25.63
C MET A 318 5.95 -1.82 24.42
N GLY A 319 4.72 -1.32 24.58
CA GLY A 319 3.78 -1.11 23.48
C GLY A 319 4.31 -0.14 22.42
N LEU A 320 5.02 0.92 22.81
CA LEU A 320 5.68 1.83 21.86
C LEU A 320 6.83 1.14 21.09
N ALA A 321 7.54 0.23 21.73
CA ALA A 321 8.63 -0.53 21.11
C ALA A 321 8.10 -1.60 20.13
N THR A 322 6.94 -2.20 20.38
CA THR A 322 6.45 -3.37 19.63
C THR A 322 5.27 -3.12 18.70
N ASN A 323 4.67 -1.92 18.70
CA ASN A 323 3.54 -1.61 17.83
C ASN A 323 3.88 -1.61 16.32
N ASP A 324 2.84 -1.62 15.50
CA ASP A 324 2.93 -1.63 14.04
C ASP A 324 2.99 -0.21 13.41
N LEU A 325 3.48 0.80 14.14
CA LEU A 325 3.60 2.18 13.63
C LEU A 325 5.05 2.50 13.29
N PHE A 326 5.34 2.83 12.03
CA PHE A 326 6.65 3.34 11.63
C PHE A 326 6.61 4.87 11.59
N TRP A 327 7.65 5.51 12.11
CA TRP A 327 7.70 6.98 12.19
C TRP A 327 8.50 7.53 11.00
N ASP A 328 7.82 7.94 9.94
CA ASP A 328 8.45 8.47 8.72
C ASP A 328 8.66 9.98 8.83
N GLU A 329 9.72 10.47 8.19
CA GLU A 329 10.09 11.88 8.21
C GLU A 329 9.38 12.65 7.09
N VAL A 330 8.80 13.80 7.43
CA VAL A 330 8.24 14.76 6.48
C VAL A 330 9.41 15.45 5.78
N ILE A 331 9.53 15.27 4.47
CA ILE A 331 10.61 15.88 3.68
C ILE A 331 10.21 17.23 3.09
N ASP A 332 8.91 17.43 2.83
CA ASP A 332 8.40 18.63 2.17
C ASP A 332 6.91 18.82 2.49
N VAL A 333 6.47 20.07 2.56
CA VAL A 333 5.07 20.47 2.75
C VAL A 333 4.81 21.69 1.86
N VAL A 334 3.95 21.52 0.86
CA VAL A 334 3.66 22.56 -0.14
C VAL A 334 2.15 22.77 -0.28
N ALA A 335 1.75 24.01 -0.50
CA ALA A 335 0.35 24.33 -0.80
C ALA A 335 -0.03 23.81 -2.20
N ASP A 336 -1.12 23.06 -2.31
CA ASP A 336 -1.61 22.46 -3.57
C ASP A 336 -2.92 23.10 -4.08
N GLY A 337 -3.21 24.33 -3.63
CA GLY A 337 -4.41 25.07 -4.02
C GLY A 337 -5.73 24.47 -3.54
N GLU A 338 -6.83 24.89 -4.17
CA GLU A 338 -8.17 24.39 -3.87
C GLU A 338 -8.51 23.18 -4.74
N GLN A 339 -9.00 22.12 -4.09
CA GLN A 339 -9.35 20.86 -4.73
C GLN A 339 -10.57 20.25 -4.06
N LEU A 340 -11.27 19.37 -4.78
CA LEU A 340 -12.28 18.52 -4.16
C LEU A 340 -11.59 17.52 -3.22
N VAL A 341 -12.03 17.51 -1.96
CA VAL A 341 -11.49 16.65 -0.91
C VAL A 341 -12.56 15.69 -0.39
N TYR A 342 -12.09 14.57 0.15
CA TYR A 342 -12.93 13.53 0.74
C TYR A 342 -12.41 13.20 2.13
N ASP A 343 -13.30 12.73 2.99
CA ASP A 343 -12.98 12.32 4.35
C ASP A 343 -13.81 11.11 4.77
N LEU A 344 -13.37 10.44 5.83
CA LEU A 344 -14.06 9.28 6.39
C LEU A 344 -14.41 9.55 7.85
N THR A 345 -15.63 9.15 8.24
CA THR A 345 -15.99 9.00 9.65
C THR A 345 -15.83 7.55 10.05
N VAL A 346 -14.70 7.22 10.66
CA VAL A 346 -14.42 5.86 11.16
C VAL A 346 -14.87 5.75 12.62
N PRO A 347 -15.76 4.81 12.98
CA PRO A 347 -16.18 4.60 14.36
C PRO A 347 -15.04 4.02 15.20
N ASP A 348 -15.15 4.16 16.52
CA ASP A 348 -14.23 3.66 17.56
C ASP A 348 -12.83 4.29 17.54
N THR A 349 -12.07 4.13 16.46
CA THR A 349 -10.69 4.60 16.36
C THR A 349 -10.57 6.03 15.86
N SER A 350 -11.58 6.53 15.14
CA SER A 350 -11.57 7.85 14.50
C SER A 350 -10.35 8.09 13.60
N CYS A 351 -9.79 7.02 13.01
CA CYS A 351 -8.63 7.10 12.14
C CYS A 351 -8.56 5.96 11.12
N TRP A 352 -7.83 6.20 10.02
CA TRP A 352 -7.55 5.23 8.95
C TRP A 352 -6.16 5.47 8.34
N LEU A 353 -5.80 4.64 7.36
CA LEU A 353 -4.60 4.83 6.55
C LEU A 353 -4.99 5.49 5.22
N ALA A 354 -4.51 6.70 4.98
CA ALA A 354 -4.58 7.36 3.67
C ALA A 354 -3.18 7.27 3.04
N ASP A 355 -3.06 6.52 1.95
CA ASP A 355 -1.77 6.22 1.29
C ASP A 355 -0.69 5.70 2.26
N GLY A 356 -1.12 4.97 3.29
CA GLY A 356 -0.28 4.40 4.33
C GLY A 356 0.06 5.34 5.49
N ILE A 357 -0.39 6.59 5.48
CA ILE A 357 -0.21 7.57 6.55
C ILE A 357 -1.43 7.55 7.49
N VAL A 358 -1.19 7.50 8.80
CA VAL A 358 -2.25 7.46 9.81
C VAL A 358 -2.93 8.82 9.90
N SER A 359 -4.19 8.84 9.46
CA SER A 359 -5.02 10.03 9.26
C SER A 359 -6.23 9.99 10.20
N HIS A 360 -6.60 11.13 10.78
CA HIS A 360 -7.71 11.24 11.74
C HIS A 360 -8.97 11.78 11.06
N ASN A 361 -10.15 11.44 11.59
CA ASN A 361 -11.42 12.03 11.15
C ASN A 361 -11.31 13.57 11.22
N SER A 362 -11.64 14.28 10.15
CA SER A 362 -11.55 15.74 10.19
C SER A 362 -12.63 16.29 11.14
N GLY A 363 -13.81 15.66 11.20
CA GLY A 363 -14.94 16.02 12.07
C GLY A 363 -15.56 17.39 11.80
N ALA A 364 -14.84 18.25 11.06
CA ALA A 364 -15.20 19.60 10.70
C ALA A 364 -16.14 19.67 9.50
N LEU A 365 -16.08 18.71 8.57
CA LEU A 365 -16.88 18.76 7.33
C LEU A 365 -18.39 18.88 7.60
N GLU A 366 -18.92 18.16 8.57
CA GLU A 366 -20.34 18.25 8.94
C GLU A 366 -20.70 19.60 9.58
N GLN A 367 -19.76 20.19 10.35
CA GLN A 367 -19.95 21.48 11.02
C GLN A 367 -19.81 22.66 10.06
N ASP A 368 -18.93 22.56 9.07
CA ASP A 368 -18.66 23.62 8.11
C ASP A 368 -19.65 23.60 6.94
N ALA A 369 -20.09 22.41 6.51
CA ALA A 369 -20.97 22.25 5.36
C ALA A 369 -22.25 23.08 5.46
N ASP A 370 -22.62 23.73 4.36
CA ASP A 370 -23.91 24.40 4.22
C ASP A 370 -25.05 23.38 4.17
N ILE A 371 -24.81 22.25 3.49
CA ILE A 371 -25.76 21.15 3.34
C ILE A 371 -25.07 19.83 3.67
N VAL A 372 -25.69 19.04 4.54
CA VAL A 372 -25.26 17.66 4.84
C VAL A 372 -26.36 16.72 4.35
N ILE A 373 -26.00 15.81 3.46
CA ILE A 373 -26.89 14.79 2.92
C ILE A 373 -26.40 13.43 3.40
N MET A 374 -27.22 12.74 4.19
CA MET A 374 -27.01 11.35 4.56
C MET A 374 -27.65 10.47 3.50
N LEU A 375 -26.88 9.55 2.91
CA LEU A 375 -27.40 8.55 1.96
C LEU A 375 -27.15 7.15 2.54
N TRP A 376 -28.17 6.32 2.55
CA TRP A 376 -28.04 4.94 3.03
C TRP A 376 -28.95 3.99 2.26
N ARG A 377 -28.65 2.70 2.42
CA ARG A 377 -29.49 1.60 1.96
C ARG A 377 -29.62 0.60 3.10
N ASP A 378 -30.84 0.18 3.36
CA ASP A 378 -31.09 -0.85 4.38
C ASP A 378 -30.49 -2.18 3.92
N ARG A 379 -29.86 -2.90 4.85
CA ARG A 379 -29.09 -4.12 4.56
C ARG A 379 -29.96 -5.33 4.19
N GLU A 380 -31.28 -5.24 4.31
CA GLU A 380 -32.19 -6.33 4.00
C GLU A 380 -32.26 -6.63 2.48
N GLU A 381 -32.31 -7.94 2.18
CA GLU A 381 -32.28 -8.53 0.85
C GLU A 381 -33.35 -7.92 -0.05
N THR A 382 -32.95 -6.98 -0.90
CA THR A 382 -33.81 -6.49 -1.98
C THR A 382 -34.00 -7.66 -2.95
N PRO A 383 -35.23 -8.20 -3.14
CA PRO A 383 -35.47 -9.34 -4.01
C PRO A 383 -34.95 -9.08 -5.43
N ALA A 384 -34.55 -10.14 -6.15
CA ALA A 384 -34.14 -10.01 -7.54
C ALA A 384 -35.26 -9.37 -8.38
N GLY A 385 -35.02 -8.18 -8.92
CA GLY A 385 -35.98 -7.39 -9.69
C GLY A 385 -36.65 -6.22 -8.94
N ALA A 386 -36.42 -6.06 -7.63
CA ALA A 386 -36.96 -4.92 -6.89
C ALA A 386 -36.18 -3.62 -7.17
N PRO A 387 -36.86 -2.45 -7.16
CA PRO A 387 -36.25 -1.16 -7.42
C PRO A 387 -35.10 -0.87 -6.45
N ARG A 388 -33.96 -0.40 -6.98
CA ARG A 388 -32.79 -0.03 -6.17
C ARG A 388 -33.04 1.33 -5.50
N LEU A 389 -33.70 1.29 -4.35
CA LEU A 389 -33.97 2.47 -3.55
C LEU A 389 -32.74 2.88 -2.74
N ILE A 390 -32.43 4.18 -2.74
CA ILE A 390 -31.49 4.82 -1.84
C ILE A 390 -32.29 5.78 -0.98
N ASN A 391 -32.24 5.58 0.33
CA ASN A 391 -32.80 6.52 1.28
C ASN A 391 -31.80 7.67 1.43
N GLY A 392 -32.33 8.89 1.46
CA GLY A 392 -31.58 10.10 1.68
C GLY A 392 -32.20 10.95 2.76
N SER A 393 -31.40 11.75 3.44
CA SER A 393 -31.89 12.79 4.33
C SER A 393 -30.99 13.99 4.24
N VAL A 394 -31.58 15.16 3.99
CA VAL A 394 -30.89 16.43 4.21
C VAL A 394 -30.85 16.64 5.72
N ALA A 395 -29.75 16.24 6.36
CA ALA A 395 -29.54 16.33 7.79
C ALA A 395 -29.19 17.75 8.26
N LYS A 396 -28.62 18.57 7.36
CA LYS A 396 -28.33 19.98 7.58
C LYS A 396 -28.56 20.75 6.30
N ASN A 397 -29.12 21.94 6.40
CA ASN A 397 -29.24 22.89 5.31
C ASN A 397 -29.28 24.31 5.89
N ARG A 398 -28.22 25.12 5.70
CA ARG A 398 -28.15 26.48 6.27
C ARG A 398 -29.19 27.43 5.70
N ASN A 399 -29.61 27.20 4.45
CA ASN A 399 -30.47 28.12 3.69
C ASN A 399 -31.73 27.44 3.14
N GLY A 400 -32.17 26.33 3.73
CA GLY A 400 -33.33 25.59 3.23
C GLY A 400 -33.79 24.47 4.15
N PRO A 401 -34.83 23.71 3.76
CA PRO A 401 -35.40 22.66 4.60
C PRO A 401 -34.46 21.46 4.72
N THR A 402 -34.57 20.79 5.88
CA THR A 402 -34.09 19.43 6.12
C THR A 402 -35.23 18.45 5.89
N GLY A 403 -34.91 17.17 5.71
CA GLY A 403 -35.94 16.14 5.52
C GLY A 403 -35.46 14.91 4.78
N GLY A 404 -36.21 13.83 4.95
CA GLY A 404 -35.99 12.58 4.24
C GLY A 404 -36.44 12.66 2.78
N PHE A 405 -35.74 11.95 1.91
CA PHE A 405 -36.13 11.74 0.52
C PHE A 405 -35.75 10.31 0.10
N GLN A 406 -36.38 9.81 -0.96
CA GLN A 406 -36.03 8.51 -1.53
C GLN A 406 -35.67 8.69 -3.01
N LEU A 407 -34.54 8.10 -3.40
CA LEU A 407 -34.08 8.05 -4.78
C LEU A 407 -34.23 6.64 -5.33
N LEU A 408 -34.78 6.52 -6.53
CA LEU A 408 -34.77 5.31 -7.32
C LEU A 408 -33.54 5.31 -8.24
N PHE A 409 -32.68 4.29 -8.15
CA PHE A 409 -31.57 4.11 -9.08
C PHE A 409 -31.95 3.19 -10.25
N GLU A 410 -31.87 3.72 -11.46
CA GLU A 410 -32.09 2.96 -12.70
C GLU A 410 -30.73 2.57 -13.30
N SER A 411 -30.39 1.28 -13.21
CA SER A 411 -29.07 0.78 -13.60
C SER A 411 -28.80 0.83 -15.10
N GLU A 412 -29.84 0.74 -15.94
CA GLU A 412 -29.69 0.79 -17.40
C GLU A 412 -29.26 2.18 -17.88
N GLN A 413 -29.66 3.24 -17.17
CA GLN A 413 -29.35 4.62 -17.51
C GLN A 413 -28.29 5.26 -16.61
N ALA A 414 -27.90 4.57 -15.52
CA ALA A 414 -27.04 5.11 -14.45
C ALA A 414 -27.56 6.46 -13.89
N LYS A 415 -28.87 6.56 -13.70
CA LYS A 415 -29.55 7.78 -13.22
C LYS A 415 -30.35 7.54 -11.93
N PHE A 416 -30.53 8.62 -11.18
CA PHE A 416 -31.38 8.67 -10.00
C PHE A 416 -32.65 9.47 -10.29
N PHE A 417 -33.79 8.96 -9.85
CA PHE A 417 -35.09 9.62 -9.97
C PHE A 417 -35.72 9.80 -8.59
N SER A 418 -36.49 10.86 -8.40
CA SER A 418 -37.28 11.03 -7.18
C SER A 418 -38.40 9.98 -7.17
N LYS A 419 -38.62 9.34 -6.01
CA LYS A 419 -39.80 8.49 -5.82
C LYS A 419 -41.04 9.40 -5.74
N ALA A 420 -42.05 9.14 -6.57
CA ALA A 420 -43.33 9.82 -6.47
C ALA A 420 -43.93 9.64 -5.06
N SER A 421 -44.43 10.72 -4.46
CA SER A 421 -45.14 10.67 -3.18
C SER A 421 -46.51 10.00 -3.36
N ASP A 422 -46.86 9.05 -2.49
CA ASP A 422 -48.18 8.42 -2.46
C ASP A 422 -49.32 9.39 -2.07
N GLU A 423 -48.99 10.63 -1.68
CA GLU A 423 -49.94 11.73 -1.52
C GLU A 423 -50.30 12.35 -2.88
N GLY A 424 -51.03 11.56 -3.68
CA GLY A 424 -51.71 11.99 -4.90
C GLY A 424 -53.20 12.25 -4.68
N GLY A 425 -53.57 12.90 -3.57
CA GLY A 425 -54.93 13.40 -3.36
C GLY A 425 -55.10 14.80 -3.95
N PRO A 426 -56.18 15.11 -4.68
CA PRO A 426 -56.41 16.48 -5.18
C PRO A 426 -56.52 17.47 -4.01
N PRO A 427 -56.09 18.73 -4.20
CA PRO A 427 -56.11 19.74 -3.14
C PRO A 427 -57.56 20.00 -2.68
N ALA A 428 -57.76 20.01 -1.36
CA ALA A 428 -58.94 20.54 -0.70
C ALA A 428 -58.61 21.84 0.02
#